data_AF-A0A0C2GW35-F1
#
_entry.id   AF-A0A0C2GW35-F1
#
_cell.length_a   1.000
_cell.length_b   1.000
_cell.length_c   1.000
_cell.angle_alpha   90.00
_cell.angle_beta   90.00
_cell.angle_gamma   90.00
#
_symmetry.space_group_name_H-M   'P 1'
#
loop_
_entity.id
_entity.type
_entity.pdbx_description
1 polymer ?
#
loop_
_entity_poly.entity_id
_entity_poly.type
_entity_poly.pdbx_seq_one_letter_code
_entity_poly.pdbx_strand_id
1 'polypeptide(L)'
;MEICSAFPNMIIVLAALCCDYLVKADIASILKLKSERAKSWLEDTERFQYDIECNWLREDERAIRVAEKRCPPLPPTTYIDN
;
A
#
# COMPACT_ATOMS: atom_id res chain seq x y z
N MET A 1 23.41 35.46 36.57
CA MET A 1 22.35 35.44 35.54
C MET A 1 23.05 35.16 34.22
N GLU A 2 23.28 33.89 33.92
CA GLU A 2 23.95 33.48 32.69
C GLU A 2 22.88 32.97 31.72
N ILE A 3 22.50 33.82 30.78
CA ILE A 3 21.69 33.42 29.65
C ILE A 3 22.64 32.61 28.76
N CYS A 4 22.55 31.28 28.85
CA CYS A 4 23.18 30.38 27.91
C CYS A 4 22.74 30.79 26.49
N SER A 5 23.62 31.45 25.76
CA SER A 5 23.45 31.74 24.34
C SER A 5 23.57 30.42 23.58
N ALA A 6 22.47 29.68 23.50
CA ALA A 6 22.34 28.61 22.52
C ALA A 6 22.51 29.23 21.13
N PHE A 7 23.68 29.01 20.53
CA PHE A 7 23.98 29.49 19.19
C PHE A 7 22.87 29.04 18.24
N PRO A 8 22.33 29.92 17.38
CA PRO A 8 21.22 29.58 16.47
C PRO A 8 21.54 28.38 15.58
N ASN A 9 22.82 28.16 15.28
CA ASN A 9 23.30 26.99 14.54
C ASN A 9 23.01 25.65 15.26
N MET A 10 23.05 25.62 16.59
CA MET A 10 22.80 24.40 17.36
C MET A 10 21.30 24.01 17.33
N ILE A 11 20.40 25.01 17.31
CA ILE A 11 18.96 24.80 17.19
C ILE A 11 18.60 24.29 15.79
N ILE A 12 19.23 24.83 14.74
CA ILE A 12 18.99 24.42 13.35
C ILE A 12 19.41 22.95 13.14
N VAL A 13 20.55 22.52 13.70
CA VAL A 13 21.02 21.12 13.58
C VAL A 13 20.09 20.15 14.31
N LEU A 14 19.62 20.52 15.51
CA LEU A 14 18.63 19.72 16.27
C LEU A 14 17.30 19.60 15.51
N ALA A 15 16.81 20.68 14.91
CA ALA A 15 15.60 20.66 14.11
C ALA A 15 15.74 19.78 12.86
N ALA A 16 16.88 19.88 12.14
CA ALA A 16 17.15 19.04 10.97
C ALA A 16 17.21 17.55 11.33
N LEU A 17 17.89 17.18 12.42
CA LEU A 17 17.96 15.80 12.89
C LEU A 17 16.59 15.27 13.34
N CYS A 18 15.78 16.09 14.03
CA CYS A 18 14.42 15.73 14.41
C CYS A 18 13.52 15.52 13.18
N CYS A 19 13.60 16.39 12.16
CA CYS A 19 12.84 16.23 10.92
C CYS A 19 13.22 14.93 10.18
N ASP A 20 14.51 14.62 10.07
CA ASP A 20 14.97 13.37 9.43
C ASP A 20 14.49 12.12 10.19
N TYR A 21 14.49 12.15 11.53
CA TYR A 21 13.97 11.05 12.34
C TYR A 21 12.45 10.90 12.22
N LEU A 22 11.71 12.01 12.19
CA LEU A 22 10.26 11.99 12.01
C LEU A 22 9.87 11.41 10.64
N VAL A 23 10.56 11.81 9.56
CA VAL A 23 10.33 11.27 8.22
C VAL A 23 10.66 9.78 8.14
N LYS A 24 11.76 9.34 8.76
CA LYS A 24 12.12 7.91 8.81
C LYS A 24 11.13 7.08 9.63
N ALA A 25 10.62 7.62 10.74
CA ALA A 25 9.58 6.95 11.53
C ALA A 25 8.27 6.82 10.76
N ASP A 26 7.90 7.85 9.99
CA ASP A 26 6.71 7.85 9.14
C ASP A 26 6.84 6.79 8.02
N ILE A 27 7.99 6.74 7.34
CA ILE A 27 8.27 5.71 6.31
C ILE A 27 8.24 4.30 6.91
N ALA A 28 8.85 4.09 8.08
CA ALA A 28 8.84 2.79 8.75
C ALA A 28 7.42 2.34 9.13
N SER A 29 6.57 3.28 9.57
CA SER A 29 5.17 3.01 9.88
C SER A 29 4.35 2.62 8.65
N ILE A 30 4.58 3.30 7.52
CA ILE A 30 3.94 3.00 6.24
C ILE A 30 4.38 1.63 5.73
N LEU A 31 5.69 1.33 5.78
CA LEU A 31 6.22 0.02 5.39
C LEU A 31 5.65 -1.11 6.24
N LYS A 32 5.49 -0.89 7.56
CA LYS A 32 4.87 -1.87 8.45
C LYS A 32 3.40 -2.11 8.13
N LEU A 33 2.62 -1.06 7.89
CA LEU A 33 1.22 -1.19 7.48
C LEU A 33 1.07 -1.93 6.15
N LYS A 34 1.97 -1.66 5.19
CA LYS A 34 2.00 -2.37 3.91
C LYS A 34 2.40 -3.83 4.07
N SER A 35 3.37 -4.14 4.94
CA SER A 35 3.80 -5.52 5.19
C SER A 35 2.73 -6.33 5.94
N GLU A 36 2.03 -5.74 6.90
CA GLU A 36 0.89 -6.37 7.59
C GLU A 36 -0.25 -6.68 6.62
N ARG A 37 -0.55 -5.76 5.70
CA ARG A 37 -1.54 -6.00 4.64
C ARG A 37 -1.11 -7.07 3.63
N ALA A 38 0.18 -7.10 3.26
CA ALA A 38 0.70 -8.16 2.41
C ALA A 38 0.68 -9.51 3.14
N LYS A 39 0.98 -9.53 4.45
CA LYS A 39 0.93 -10.73 5.28
C LYS A 39 -0.50 -11.27 5.38
N SER A 40 -1.50 -10.42 5.58
CA SER A 40 -2.89 -10.87 5.63
C SER A 40 -3.41 -11.40 4.30
N TRP A 41 -2.90 -10.89 3.16
CA TRP A 41 -3.16 -11.48 1.85
C TRP A 41 -2.49 -12.85 1.68
N LEU A 42 -1.31 -13.05 2.23
CA LEU A 42 -0.60 -14.34 2.15
C LEU A 42 -1.17 -15.39 3.12
N GLU A 43 -1.77 -14.97 4.24
CA GLU A 43 -2.43 -15.87 5.20
C GLU A 43 -3.71 -16.51 4.62
N ASP A 44 -4.42 -15.79 3.74
CA ASP A 44 -5.59 -16.30 3.02
C ASP A 44 -5.17 -16.79 1.62
N THR A 45 -4.52 -17.96 1.60
CA THR A 45 -3.96 -18.55 0.37
C THR A 45 -5.02 -18.80 -0.70
N GLU A 46 -6.25 -19.18 -0.30
CA GLU A 46 -7.36 -19.39 -1.23
C GLU A 46 -7.80 -18.09 -1.90
N ARG A 47 -7.93 -17.02 -1.13
CA ARG A 47 -8.26 -15.69 -1.67
C ARG A 47 -7.15 -15.14 -2.55
N PHE A 48 -5.90 -15.32 -2.15
CA PHE A 48 -4.75 -14.91 -2.96
C PHE A 48 -4.70 -15.63 -4.31
N GLN A 49 -4.93 -16.96 -4.28
CA GLN A 49 -5.02 -17.75 -5.50
C GLN A 49 -6.17 -17.28 -6.39
N TYR A 50 -7.34 -17.04 -5.80
CA TYR A 50 -8.50 -16.50 -6.52
C TYR A 50 -8.21 -15.13 -7.14
N ASP A 51 -7.54 -14.23 -6.42
CA ASP A 51 -7.18 -12.91 -6.93
C ASP A 51 -6.25 -13.01 -8.16
N ILE A 52 -5.27 -13.90 -8.12
CA ILE A 52 -4.38 -14.18 -9.26
C ILE A 52 -5.16 -14.79 -10.43
N GLU A 53 -6.00 -15.79 -10.16
CA GLU A 53 -6.70 -16.55 -11.21
C GLU A 53 -7.85 -15.77 -11.84
N CYS A 54 -8.42 -14.78 -11.15
CA CYS A 54 -9.66 -14.14 -11.57
C CYS A 54 -9.64 -12.60 -11.56
N ASN A 55 -8.96 -11.95 -10.62
CA ASN A 55 -9.06 -10.49 -10.46
C ASN A 55 -7.89 -9.72 -11.10
N TRP A 56 -6.72 -10.33 -11.20
CA TRP A 56 -5.52 -9.70 -11.77
C TRP A 56 -5.31 -10.01 -13.25
N LEU A 57 -6.14 -10.88 -13.82
CA LEU A 57 -6.14 -11.17 -15.25
C LEU A 57 -6.70 -10.00 -16.06
N ARG A 58 -6.17 -9.82 -17.27
CA ARG A 58 -6.81 -8.94 -18.26
C ARG A 58 -8.18 -9.48 -18.66
N GLU A 59 -9.04 -8.63 -19.21
CA GLU A 59 -10.43 -8.98 -19.51
C GLU A 59 -10.55 -10.19 -20.46
N ASP A 60 -9.68 -10.29 -21.46
CA ASP A 60 -9.60 -11.41 -22.40
C ASP A 60 -9.12 -12.70 -21.72
N GLU A 61 -8.05 -12.61 -20.91
CA GLU A 61 -7.53 -13.72 -20.12
C GLU A 61 -8.58 -14.22 -19.10
N ARG A 62 -9.32 -13.29 -18.48
CA ARG A 62 -10.42 -13.59 -17.54
C ARG A 62 -11.59 -14.24 -18.26
N ALA A 63 -11.95 -13.79 -19.46
CA ALA A 63 -13.03 -14.38 -20.25
C ALA A 63 -12.78 -15.86 -20.54
N ILE A 64 -11.51 -16.24 -20.80
CA ILE A 64 -11.11 -17.65 -20.94
C ILE A 64 -11.36 -18.42 -19.63
N ARG A 65 -10.95 -17.87 -18.48
CA ARG A 65 -11.18 -18.52 -17.16
C ARG A 65 -12.66 -18.65 -16.80
N VAL A 66 -13.50 -17.70 -17.22
CA VAL A 66 -14.96 -17.79 -17.07
C VAL A 66 -15.52 -18.90 -17.95
N ALA A 67 -15.05 -19.03 -19.21
CA ALA A 67 -15.46 -20.11 -20.11
C ALA A 67 -15.02 -21.49 -19.58
N GLU A 68 -13.85 -21.57 -18.94
CA GLU A 68 -13.35 -22.77 -18.23
C GLU A 68 -14.09 -23.05 -16.89
N LYS A 69 -15.04 -22.20 -16.49
CA LYS A 69 -15.77 -22.27 -15.21
C LYS A 69 -14.87 -22.17 -13.96
N ARG A 70 -13.70 -21.55 -14.09
CA ARG A 70 -12.76 -21.31 -12.99
C ARG A 70 -13.03 -20.00 -12.28
N CYS A 71 -13.57 -19.01 -12.99
CA CYS A 71 -13.90 -17.70 -12.45
C CYS A 71 -15.38 -17.35 -12.71
N PRO A 72 -16.03 -16.57 -11.83
CA PRO A 72 -17.37 -16.09 -12.08
C PRO A 72 -17.39 -15.02 -13.19
N PRO A 73 -18.48 -14.94 -13.98
CA PRO A 73 -18.63 -13.91 -15.01
C PRO A 73 -18.55 -12.52 -14.39
N LEU A 74 -17.98 -11.56 -15.12
CA LEU A 74 -18.03 -10.16 -14.71
C LEU A 74 -19.50 -9.70 -14.68
N PRO A 75 -19.89 -8.84 -13.73
CA PRO A 75 -21.17 -8.18 -13.80
C PRO A 75 -21.29 -7.42 -15.13
N PRO A 76 -22.48 -7.37 -15.74
CA PRO A 76 -22.67 -6.60 -16.96
C PRO A 76 -22.35 -5.13 -16.68
N THR A 77 -21.48 -4.54 -17.49
CA THR A 77 -21.21 -3.10 -17.47
C THR A 77 -22.43 -2.39 -18.07
N THR A 78 -23.30 -1.83 -17.22
CA THR A 78 -24.28 -0.84 -17.68
C THR A 78 -23.52 0.45 -17.98
N TYR A 79 -23.21 0.68 -19.25
CA TYR A 79 -22.81 2.01 -19.70
C TYR A 79 -24.01 2.94 -19.54
N ILE A 80 -23.89 3.94 -18.68
CA ILE A 80 -24.80 5.09 -18.67
C ILE A 80 -24.19 6.06 -19.67
N ASP A 81 -24.74 6.09 -20.89
CA ASP A 81 -24.41 7.13 -21.86
C ASP A 81 -24.91 8.47 -21.29
N ASN A 82 -23.97 9.37 -20.98
CA ASN A 82 -24.24 10.77 -20.63
C ASN A 82 -24.17 11.65 -21.88
#